data_AF-A0AA91JS90-F1
#
_entry.id   AF-A0AA91JS90-F1
#
_cell.length_a   1.000
_cell.length_b   1.000
_cell.length_c   1.000
_cell.angle_alpha   90.00
_cell.angle_beta   90.00
_cell.angle_gamma   90.00
#
_symmetry.space_group_name_H-M   'P 1'
#
loop_
_entity.id
_entity.type
_entity.pdbx_description
1 polymer ?
#
loop_
_entity_poly.entity_id
_entity_poly.type
_entity_poly.pdbx_seq_one_letter_code
_entity_poly.pdbx_strand_id
1 'polypeptide(L)'
;MSHHYLKLSEFNLEGQFLGFLGDSPGKFKYLQLALESENVQIKIPKELRQFLSLSLVPGEQIRVFGISKLDTHTGEIKLKAFGVTPIGVCPNQEIPLQQRKSLPKAKILVCQKSGCIKRGGKALLSELEKMLYEHGLSDQVIIEQTGCFKCCKSAPNYILQIGTKEYKKIHPEAIVSLLESYLS
;
A
#
# COMPACT_ATOMS: atom_id res chain seq x y z
N MET A 1 -33.75 7.31 0.26
CA MET A 1 -33.50 5.92 0.67
C MET A 1 -32.05 5.80 1.07
N SER A 2 -31.76 5.39 2.30
CA SER A 2 -30.39 5.32 2.80
C SER A 2 -29.73 4.07 2.22
N HIS A 3 -28.74 4.23 1.33
CA HIS A 3 -28.01 3.10 0.78
C HIS A 3 -27.14 2.49 1.89
N HIS A 4 -27.60 1.39 2.49
CA HIS A 4 -26.79 0.61 3.42
C HIS A 4 -25.78 -0.23 2.62
N TYR A 5 -24.50 0.11 2.78
CA TYR A 5 -23.41 -0.60 2.14
C TYR A 5 -22.68 -1.46 3.16
N LEU A 6 -22.60 -2.76 2.92
CA LEU A 6 -21.82 -3.69 3.75
C LEU A 6 -20.41 -3.83 3.16
N LYS A 7 -19.36 -3.62 3.96
CA LYS A 7 -17.97 -3.89 3.56
C LYS A 7 -17.79 -5.39 3.44
N LEU A 8 -17.46 -5.88 2.24
CA LEU A 8 -17.23 -7.30 1.98
C LEU A 8 -15.75 -7.66 2.17
N SER A 9 -14.88 -7.12 1.33
CA SER A 9 -13.45 -7.44 1.34
C SER A 9 -12.60 -6.27 0.84
N GLU A 10 -11.31 -6.32 1.17
CA GLU A 10 -10.31 -5.48 0.51
C GLU A 10 -9.86 -6.16 -0.78
N PHE A 11 -9.55 -5.36 -1.80
CA PHE A 11 -9.06 -5.85 -3.07
C PHE A 11 -7.78 -5.14 -3.49
N ASN A 12 -7.01 -5.83 -4.32
CA ASN A 12 -5.81 -5.35 -4.97
C ASN A 12 -5.84 -5.86 -6.42
N LEU A 13 -6.15 -4.98 -7.36
CA LEU A 13 -6.34 -5.31 -8.77
C LEU A 13 -5.25 -4.66 -9.61
N GLU A 14 -4.69 -5.42 -10.54
CA GLU A 14 -3.71 -4.93 -11.52
C GLU A 14 -4.33 -4.98 -12.91
N GLY A 15 -4.12 -3.93 -13.69
CA GLY A 15 -4.68 -3.89 -15.02
C GLY A 15 -4.24 -2.64 -15.77
N GLN A 16 -4.66 -2.56 -17.03
CA GLN A 16 -4.39 -1.40 -17.85
C GLN A 16 -5.42 -0.32 -17.56
N PHE A 17 -4.98 0.90 -17.27
CA PHE A 17 -5.85 2.04 -17.11
C PHE A 17 -6.44 2.44 -18.46
N LEU A 18 -7.76 2.34 -18.62
CA LEU A 18 -8.42 2.70 -19.88
C LEU A 18 -8.86 4.17 -19.92
N GLY A 19 -9.01 4.80 -18.76
CA GLY A 19 -9.45 6.17 -18.66
C GLY A 19 -10.41 6.42 -17.50
N PHE A 20 -10.79 7.68 -17.36
CA PHE A 20 -11.73 8.13 -16.33
C PHE A 20 -13.15 8.23 -16.89
N LEU A 21 -14.15 7.91 -16.06
CA LEU A 21 -15.56 8.05 -16.39
C LEU A 21 -16.23 9.09 -15.48
N GLY A 22 -17.04 9.97 -16.08
CA GLY A 22 -17.78 11.01 -15.38
C GLY A 22 -18.87 11.64 -16.23
N ASP A 23 -19.78 12.35 -15.57
CA ASP A 23 -20.95 12.97 -16.21
C ASP A 23 -20.57 14.22 -17.03
N SER A 24 -19.35 14.73 -16.87
CA SER A 24 -18.84 15.94 -17.56
C SER A 24 -17.29 16.00 -17.54
N PRO A 25 -16.67 16.72 -18.50
CA PRO A 25 -15.22 16.92 -18.54
C PRO A 25 -14.69 17.48 -17.22
N GLY A 26 -13.69 16.83 -16.62
CA GLY A 26 -13.10 17.23 -15.33
C GLY A 26 -13.85 16.78 -14.07
N LYS A 27 -15.02 16.14 -14.18
CA LYS A 27 -15.79 15.60 -13.04
C LYS A 27 -15.90 14.07 -13.07
N PHE A 28 -14.77 13.41 -13.23
CA PHE A 28 -14.72 11.95 -13.20
C PHE A 28 -14.94 11.42 -11.78
N LYS A 29 -15.73 10.35 -11.69
CA LYS A 29 -16.09 9.67 -10.44
C LYS A 29 -15.57 8.23 -10.40
N TYR A 30 -15.16 7.70 -11.56
CA TYR A 30 -14.73 6.32 -11.73
C TYR A 30 -13.48 6.27 -12.60
N LEU A 31 -12.65 5.26 -12.36
CA LEU A 31 -11.60 4.82 -13.28
C LEU A 31 -12.03 3.49 -13.91
N GLN A 32 -11.64 3.26 -15.15
CA GLN A 32 -11.85 2.01 -15.85
C GLN A 32 -10.52 1.27 -15.96
N LEU A 33 -10.51 0.00 -15.54
CA LEU A 33 -9.33 -0.84 -15.48
C LEU A 33 -9.58 -2.11 -16.31
N ALA A 34 -8.72 -2.40 -17.27
CA ALA A 34 -8.75 -3.65 -18.03
C ALA A 34 -7.98 -4.73 -17.28
N LEU A 35 -8.69 -5.79 -16.88
CA LEU A 35 -8.12 -7.02 -16.35
C LEU A 35 -8.03 -8.07 -17.48
N GLU A 36 -7.34 -9.18 -17.24
CA GLU A 36 -7.23 -10.28 -18.23
C GLU A 36 -8.58 -10.87 -18.63
N SER A 37 -9.55 -10.87 -17.71
CA SER A 37 -10.88 -11.44 -17.93
C SER A 37 -11.93 -10.42 -18.36
N GLU A 38 -11.88 -9.21 -17.81
CA GLU A 38 -12.91 -8.18 -18.04
C GLU A 38 -12.45 -6.77 -17.65
N ASN A 39 -13.21 -5.77 -18.11
CA ASN A 39 -13.02 -4.38 -17.72
C ASN A 39 -13.86 -4.07 -16.49
N VAL A 40 -13.22 -3.56 -15.43
CA VAL A 40 -13.90 -3.19 -14.18
C VAL A 40 -13.96 -1.68 -14.00
N GLN A 41 -15.05 -1.20 -13.41
CA GLN A 41 -15.21 0.20 -13.01
C GLN A 41 -14.99 0.36 -11.51
N ILE A 42 -14.09 1.26 -11.13
CA ILE A 42 -13.72 1.47 -9.73
C ILE A 42 -14.00 2.92 -9.34
N LYS A 43 -14.81 3.11 -8.28
CA LYS A 43 -15.18 4.43 -7.79
C LYS A 43 -13.99 5.13 -7.13
N ILE A 44 -13.77 6.38 -7.51
CA ILE A 44 -12.71 7.22 -6.97
C ILE A 44 -13.26 8.11 -5.83
N PRO A 45 -12.66 8.08 -4.63
CA PRO A 45 -12.88 9.06 -3.57
C PRO A 45 -12.66 10.48 -4.07
N LYS A 46 -13.37 11.46 -3.51
CA LYS A 46 -13.30 12.85 -4.00
C LYS A 46 -11.88 13.42 -3.88
N GLU A 47 -11.18 13.00 -2.83
CA GLU A 47 -9.85 13.44 -2.42
C GLU A 47 -8.77 12.95 -3.38
N LEU A 48 -8.97 11.79 -4.02
CA LEU A 48 -7.99 11.21 -4.93
C LEU A 48 -8.14 11.69 -6.38
N ARG A 49 -9.28 12.28 -6.76
CA ARG A 49 -9.57 12.62 -8.16
C ARG A 49 -8.52 13.54 -8.74
N GLN A 50 -8.30 14.69 -8.12
CA GLN A 50 -7.39 15.72 -8.65
C GLN A 50 -5.98 15.18 -8.88
N PHE A 51 -5.46 14.41 -7.91
CA PHE A 51 -4.15 13.79 -8.03
C PHE A 51 -4.10 12.80 -9.19
N LEU A 52 -5.07 11.89 -9.26
CA LEU A 52 -5.10 10.84 -10.29
C LEU A 52 -5.27 11.40 -11.70
N SER A 53 -6.04 12.48 -11.90
CA SER A 53 -6.13 13.12 -13.22
C SER A 53 -4.81 13.68 -13.74
N LEU A 54 -3.92 14.09 -12.84
CA LEU A 54 -2.65 14.67 -13.22
C LEU A 54 -1.57 13.59 -13.41
N SER A 55 -1.74 12.43 -12.77
CA SER A 55 -0.70 11.40 -12.70
C SER A 55 -0.93 10.21 -13.63
N LEU A 56 -2.17 9.92 -14.04
CA LEU A 56 -2.49 8.72 -14.83
C LEU A 56 -2.74 9.03 -16.29
N VAL A 57 -2.20 8.18 -17.17
CA VAL A 57 -2.41 8.27 -18.62
C VAL A 57 -3.07 6.99 -19.12
N PRO A 58 -4.14 7.05 -19.94
CA PRO A 58 -4.72 5.86 -20.55
C PRO A 58 -3.66 5.00 -21.26
N GLY A 59 -3.71 3.69 -21.04
CA GLY A 59 -2.72 2.72 -21.51
C GLY A 59 -1.69 2.32 -20.45
N GLU A 60 -1.57 3.07 -19.36
CA GLU A 60 -0.64 2.78 -18.26
C GLU A 60 -1.08 1.55 -17.45
N GLN A 61 -0.16 0.66 -17.11
CA GLN A 61 -0.45 -0.42 -16.19
C GLN A 61 -0.46 0.11 -14.76
N ILE A 62 -1.56 -0.11 -14.05
CA ILE A 62 -1.75 0.42 -12.71
C ILE A 62 -2.24 -0.67 -11.77
N ARG A 63 -1.91 -0.50 -10.50
CA ARG A 63 -2.45 -1.28 -9.39
C ARG A 63 -3.45 -0.41 -8.64
N VAL A 64 -4.63 -0.94 -8.40
CA VAL A 64 -5.71 -0.25 -7.70
C VAL A 64 -6.05 -1.02 -6.43
N PHE A 65 -5.97 -0.33 -5.30
CA PHE A 65 -6.32 -0.88 -3.99
C PHE A 65 -7.63 -0.29 -3.52
N GLY A 66 -8.47 -1.11 -2.94
CA GLY A 66 -9.79 -0.67 -2.55
C GLY A 66 -10.55 -1.62 -1.66
N ILE A 67 -11.82 -1.29 -1.50
CA ILE A 67 -12.80 -2.08 -0.75
C ILE A 67 -13.98 -2.38 -1.66
N SER A 68 -14.41 -3.63 -1.67
CA SER A 68 -15.67 -4.06 -2.27
C SER A 68 -16.79 -3.85 -1.24
N LYS A 69 -17.91 -3.28 -1.70
CA LYS A 69 -19.09 -3.03 -0.88
C LYS A 69 -20.31 -3.66 -1.54
N LEU A 70 -21.09 -4.41 -0.77
CA LEU A 70 -22.40 -4.87 -1.22
C LEU A 70 -23.43 -3.77 -0.96
N ASP A 71 -24.17 -3.34 -1.98
CA ASP A 71 -25.40 -2.60 -1.76
C ASP A 71 -26.48 -3.58 -1.27
N THR A 72 -26.93 -3.43 -0.03
CA THR A 72 -27.85 -4.40 0.58
C THR A 72 -29.26 -4.35 -0.01
N HIS A 73 -29.57 -3.36 -0.86
CA HIS A 73 -30.87 -3.22 -1.51
C HIS A 73 -30.88 -3.75 -2.94
N THR A 74 -29.80 -3.50 -3.70
CA THR A 74 -29.71 -3.95 -5.10
C THR A 74 -28.94 -5.25 -5.27
N GLY A 75 -28.18 -5.69 -4.24
CA GLY A 75 -27.30 -6.85 -4.33
C GLY A 75 -26.03 -6.60 -5.15
N GLU A 76 -25.83 -5.39 -5.66
CA GLU A 76 -24.70 -5.05 -6.51
C GLU A 76 -23.41 -4.88 -5.71
N ILE A 77 -22.31 -5.41 -6.24
CA ILE A 77 -20.97 -5.20 -5.70
C ILE A 77 -20.39 -3.91 -6.27
N LYS A 78 -19.95 -3.02 -5.38
CA LYS A 78 -19.36 -1.73 -5.70
C LYS A 78 -17.91 -1.66 -5.26
N LEU A 79 -17.01 -1.43 -6.20
CA LEU A 79 -15.59 -1.23 -5.93
C LEU A 79 -15.32 0.25 -5.63
N LYS A 80 -14.65 0.54 -4.50
CA LYS A 80 -14.17 1.88 -4.15
C LYS A 80 -12.67 1.83 -3.88
N ALA A 81 -11.90 2.59 -4.65
CA ALA A 81 -10.46 2.72 -4.44
C ALA A 81 -10.16 3.52 -3.15
N PHE A 82 -9.05 3.20 -2.49
CA PHE A 82 -8.38 4.08 -1.53
C PHE A 82 -6.98 4.50 -2.01
N GLY A 83 -6.43 3.83 -3.04
CA GLY A 83 -5.15 4.18 -3.63
C GLY A 83 -4.99 3.59 -5.02
N VAL A 84 -4.19 4.26 -5.85
CA VAL A 84 -3.75 3.79 -7.15
C VAL A 84 -2.25 4.01 -7.22
N THR A 85 -1.51 3.03 -7.73
CA THR A 85 -0.07 3.14 -7.98
C THR A 85 0.26 2.66 -9.38
N PRO A 86 1.10 3.38 -10.13
CA PRO A 86 1.57 2.89 -11.41
C PRO A 86 2.43 1.63 -11.20
N ILE A 87 2.20 0.62 -12.03
CA ILE A 87 3.04 -0.56 -12.14
C ILE A 87 3.90 -0.26 -13.35
N GLY A 88 5.12 0.24 -13.11
CA GLY A 88 5.98 0.78 -14.17
C GLY A 88 6.05 -0.11 -15.41
N VAL A 89 5.34 0.31 -16.46
CA VAL A 89 5.58 -0.14 -17.84
C VAL A 89 5.50 1.12 -18.69
N CYS A 90 6.67 1.67 -18.97
CA CYS A 90 6.84 2.54 -20.13
C CYS A 90 6.67 1.64 -21.36
N PRO A 91 5.81 2.00 -22.34
CA PRO A 91 5.82 1.31 -23.61
C PRO A 91 7.14 1.66 -24.32
N ASN A 92 7.84 0.61 -24.75
CA ASN A 92 9.12 0.62 -25.46
C ASN A 92 10.36 0.89 -24.62
N GLN A 93 10.90 -0.16 -24.00
CA GLN A 93 12.33 -0.50 -24.10
C GLN A 93 12.53 -1.93 -23.60
N GLU A 94 13.00 -2.81 -24.49
CA GLU A 94 13.37 -4.20 -24.20
C GLU A 94 14.56 -4.27 -23.23
N ILE A 95 14.34 -4.43 -21.92
CA ILE A 95 15.38 -4.94 -20.99
C ILE A 95 14.75 -5.68 -19.78
N PRO A 96 15.47 -6.58 -19.07
CA PRO A 96 15.09 -7.98 -18.88
C PRO A 96 14.30 -8.26 -17.60
N LEU A 97 13.69 -9.46 -17.57
CA LEU A 97 13.01 -10.10 -16.44
C LEU A 97 13.76 -9.98 -15.09
N GLN A 98 13.62 -8.87 -14.38
CA GLN A 98 13.94 -8.75 -12.96
C GLN A 98 13.31 -7.46 -12.42
N GLN A 99 12.60 -7.58 -11.30
CA GLN A 99 11.99 -6.50 -10.49
C GLN A 99 10.53 -6.14 -10.81
N ARG A 100 9.65 -7.14 -10.66
CA ARG A 100 8.29 -6.92 -10.16
C ARG A 100 8.38 -6.48 -8.69
N LYS A 101 8.55 -5.18 -8.41
CA LYS A 101 8.46 -4.67 -7.03
C LYS A 101 6.99 -4.72 -6.59
N SER A 102 6.65 -5.72 -5.78
CA SER A 102 5.35 -5.80 -5.09
C SER A 102 5.21 -4.62 -4.13
N LEU A 103 3.99 -4.10 -3.94
CA LEU A 103 3.81 -3.11 -2.88
C LEU A 103 4.10 -3.73 -1.51
N PRO A 104 4.80 -2.98 -0.64
CA PRO A 104 5.19 -3.48 0.67
C PRO A 104 3.96 -3.70 1.54
N LYS A 105 3.84 -4.94 2.02
CA LYS A 105 2.71 -5.44 2.80
C LYS A 105 2.86 -5.08 4.30
N ALA A 106 4.05 -4.67 4.74
CA ALA A 106 4.33 -4.28 6.13
C ALA A 106 5.23 -3.02 6.23
N LYS A 107 5.18 -2.37 7.39
CA LYS A 107 6.01 -1.18 7.70
C LYS A 107 6.70 -1.32 9.05
N ILE A 108 7.89 -0.75 9.18
CA ILE A 108 8.62 -0.61 10.44
C ILE A 108 8.88 0.87 10.70
N LEU A 109 8.24 1.43 11.72
CA LEU A 109 8.37 2.83 12.10
C LEU A 109 9.48 2.98 13.15
N VAL A 110 10.57 3.66 12.83
CA VAL A 110 11.75 3.80 13.71
C VAL A 110 11.87 5.22 14.25
N CYS A 111 11.96 5.37 15.57
CA CYS A 111 12.09 6.68 16.21
C CYS A 111 13.51 7.25 16.05
N GLN A 112 13.63 8.41 15.38
CA GLN A 112 14.91 9.08 15.14
C GLN A 112 15.17 10.29 16.04
N LYS A 113 14.43 10.46 17.14
CA LYS A 113 14.71 11.53 18.10
C LYS A 113 15.93 11.22 18.96
N SER A 114 16.59 12.28 19.42
CA SER A 114 17.85 12.24 20.17
C SER A 114 17.89 11.22 21.30
N GLY A 115 16.77 11.01 22.02
CA GLY A 115 16.67 10.01 23.08
C GLY A 115 16.81 8.56 22.62
N CYS A 116 16.36 8.22 21.40
CA CYS A 116 16.53 6.91 20.78
C CYS A 116 17.88 6.79 20.07
N ILE A 117 18.31 7.84 19.36
CA ILE A 117 19.63 7.86 18.70
C ILE A 117 20.77 7.63 19.69
N LYS A 118 20.77 8.34 20.83
CA LYS A 118 21.79 8.21 21.88
C LYS A 118 21.84 6.82 22.52
N ARG A 119 20.77 6.02 22.38
CA ARG A 119 20.64 4.68 22.96
C ARG A 119 20.72 3.57 21.89
N GLY A 120 21.40 3.84 20.79
CA GLY A 120 21.61 2.83 19.75
C GLY A 120 20.57 2.81 18.64
N GLY A 121 19.72 3.83 18.49
CA GLY A 121 18.72 3.89 17.41
C GLY A 121 19.30 3.78 16.00
N LYS A 122 20.53 4.28 15.78
CA LYS A 122 21.25 4.08 14.50
C LYS A 122 21.64 2.62 14.27
N ALA A 123 22.17 1.96 15.30
CA ALA A 123 22.55 0.54 15.21
C ALA A 123 21.32 -0.33 14.95
N LEU A 124 20.21 -0.05 15.66
CA LEU A 124 18.92 -0.71 15.44
C LEU A 124 18.42 -0.54 13.99
N LEU A 125 18.49 0.67 13.44
CA LEU A 125 18.08 0.91 12.05
C LEU A 125 18.91 0.06 11.08
N SER A 126 20.24 0.09 11.21
CA SER A 126 21.13 -0.70 10.33
C SER A 126 20.93 -2.21 10.50
N GLU A 127 20.66 -2.68 11.72
CA GLU A 127 20.34 -4.08 12.01
C GLU A 127 19.04 -4.49 11.33
N LEU A 128 17.98 -3.67 11.43
CA LEU A 128 16.71 -3.92 10.75
C LEU A 128 16.86 -3.96 9.22
N GLU A 129 17.60 -3.01 8.65
CA GLU A 129 17.90 -2.98 7.21
C GLU A 129 18.63 -4.25 6.75
N LYS A 130 19.68 -4.63 7.48
CA LYS A 130 20.47 -5.83 7.20
C LYS A 130 19.62 -7.10 7.29
N MET A 131 18.85 -7.24 8.36
CA MET A 131 17.95 -8.38 8.56
C MET A 131 16.93 -8.51 7.44
N LEU A 132 16.30 -7.41 7.01
CA LEU A 132 15.36 -7.45 5.88
C LEU A 132 16.04 -7.85 4.57
N TYR A 133 17.28 -7.41 4.35
CA TYR A 133 18.07 -7.77 3.17
C TYR A 133 18.44 -9.26 3.16
N GLU A 134 18.97 -9.78 4.27
CA GLU A 134 19.39 -11.18 4.39
C GLU A 134 18.23 -12.16 4.19
N HIS A 135 17.00 -11.77 4.56
CA HIS A 135 15.80 -12.57 4.40
C HIS A 135 15.01 -12.29 3.10
N GLY A 136 15.52 -11.44 2.21
CA GLY A 136 14.82 -11.11 0.96
C GLY A 136 13.50 -10.36 1.15
N LEU A 137 13.34 -9.67 2.28
CA LEU A 137 12.14 -8.93 2.68
C LEU A 137 12.22 -7.43 2.36
N SER A 138 13.36 -6.95 1.86
CA SER A 138 13.58 -5.52 1.54
C SER A 138 12.55 -4.92 0.60
N ASP A 139 12.01 -5.69 -0.35
CA ASP A 139 10.98 -5.23 -1.27
C ASP A 139 9.55 -5.33 -0.68
N GLN A 140 9.37 -6.07 0.41
CA GLN A 140 8.07 -6.37 1.01
C GLN A 140 7.78 -5.54 2.27
N VAL A 141 8.81 -4.91 2.85
CA VAL A 141 8.73 -4.19 4.13
C VAL A 141 9.43 -2.83 4.01
N ILE A 142 8.69 -1.73 4.28
CA ILE A 142 9.28 -0.39 4.32
C ILE A 142 9.73 -0.06 5.74
N ILE A 143 10.92 0.50 5.90
CA ILE A 143 11.33 1.19 7.13
C ILE A 143 11.04 2.68 6.97
N GLU A 144 10.17 3.23 7.81
CA GLU A 144 9.88 4.67 7.88
C GLU A 144 10.51 5.28 9.12
N GLN A 145 11.20 6.40 8.95
CA GLN A 145 11.78 7.15 10.04
C GLN A 145 10.76 8.14 10.61
N THR A 146 10.50 8.07 11.91
CA THR A 146 9.43 8.83 12.56
C THR A 146 9.91 9.70 13.72
N GLY A 147 8.98 10.55 14.19
CA GLY A 147 9.13 11.35 15.40
C GLY A 147 9.08 10.54 16.70
N CYS A 148 9.02 11.24 17.83
CA CYS A 148 9.07 10.63 19.17
C CYS A 148 7.80 9.85 19.50
N PHE A 149 7.95 8.58 19.90
CA PHE A 149 6.86 7.77 20.47
C PHE A 149 6.60 8.03 21.97
N LYS A 150 7.32 8.96 22.60
CA LYS A 150 7.27 9.26 24.04
C LYS A 150 7.59 8.07 24.97
N CYS A 151 8.20 7.01 24.45
CA CYS A 151 8.63 5.82 25.19
C CYS A 151 10.15 5.77 25.42
N CYS A 152 10.80 6.92 25.66
CA CYS A 152 12.26 7.01 25.75
C CYS A 152 12.90 6.14 26.86
N LYS A 153 12.11 5.66 27.82
CA LYS A 153 12.57 4.71 28.85
C LYS A 153 12.93 3.33 28.28
N SER A 154 12.30 2.93 27.17
CA SER A 154 12.55 1.67 26.46
C SER A 154 13.29 1.87 25.14
N ALA A 155 13.96 3.02 24.98
CA ALA A 155 14.74 3.30 23.78
C ALA A 155 15.90 2.32 23.61
N PRO A 156 16.26 1.96 22.36
CA PRO A 156 15.72 2.50 21.10
C PRO A 156 14.35 1.90 20.74
N ASN A 157 13.44 2.71 20.17
CA ASN A 157 12.06 2.30 19.92
C ASN A 157 11.74 2.22 18.42
N TYR A 158 11.00 1.18 18.05
CA TYR A 158 10.37 1.02 16.76
C TYR A 158 8.97 0.39 16.91
N ILE A 159 8.15 0.49 15.87
CA ILE A 159 6.83 -0.15 15.77
C ILE A 159 6.79 -0.94 14.47
N LEU A 160 6.52 -2.24 14.55
CA LEU A 160 6.20 -3.05 13.38
C LEU A 160 4.69 -2.95 13.12
N GLN A 161 4.31 -2.52 11.93
CA GLN A 161 2.94 -2.37 11.49
C GLN A 161 2.64 -3.37 10.36
N ILE A 162 1.65 -4.22 10.61
CA ILE A 162 1.19 -5.26 9.70
C ILE A 162 -0.33 -5.07 9.52
N GLY A 163 -0.74 -4.51 8.38
CA GLY A 163 -2.12 -4.08 8.16
C GLY A 163 -2.59 -3.08 9.24
N THR A 164 -3.58 -3.48 10.04
CA THR A 164 -4.13 -2.69 11.16
C THR A 164 -3.49 -2.98 12.51
N LYS A 165 -2.57 -3.96 12.60
CA LYS A 165 -1.93 -4.37 13.85
C LYS A 165 -0.59 -3.66 14.04
N GLU A 166 -0.35 -3.18 15.25
CA GLU A 166 0.92 -2.62 15.68
C GLU A 166 1.58 -3.52 16.73
N TYR A 167 2.86 -3.75 16.57
CA TYR A 167 3.67 -4.52 17.49
C TYR A 167 4.85 -3.67 17.99
N LYS A 168 5.06 -3.71 19.32
CA LYS A 168 6.07 -2.91 20.02
C LYS A 168 6.93 -3.85 20.86
N LYS A 169 8.21 -3.51 21.05
CA LYS A 169 9.15 -4.29 21.88
C LYS A 169 9.30 -5.75 21.42
N ILE A 170 9.23 -5.99 20.12
CA ILE A 170 9.56 -7.30 19.54
C ILE A 170 11.09 -7.44 19.47
N HIS A 171 11.59 -8.65 19.62
CA HIS A 171 13.00 -8.96 19.39
C HIS A 171 13.25 -9.10 17.88
N PRO A 172 14.34 -8.56 17.29
CA PRO A 172 14.56 -8.58 15.84
C PRO A 172 14.29 -9.93 15.14
N GLU A 173 14.72 -11.04 15.72
CA GLU A 173 14.54 -12.40 15.23
C GLU A 173 13.06 -12.79 15.13
N ALA A 174 12.22 -12.32 16.05
CA ALA A 174 10.77 -12.54 16.01
C ALA A 174 10.07 -11.65 14.95
N ILE A 175 10.71 -10.56 14.50
CA ILE A 175 10.20 -9.74 13.39
C ILE A 175 10.20 -10.56 12.10
N VAL A 176 11.30 -11.27 11.83
CA VAL A 176 11.45 -12.11 10.64
C VAL A 176 10.35 -13.15 10.56
N SER A 177 10.19 -13.97 11.61
CA SER A 177 9.17 -15.03 11.61
C SER A 177 7.75 -14.48 11.48
N LEU A 178 7.47 -13.31 12.08
CA LEU A 178 6.17 -12.67 11.98
C LEU A 178 5.91 -12.13 10.57
N LEU A 179 6.93 -11.57 9.92
CA LEU A 179 6.87 -11.11 8.55
C LEU A 179 6.70 -12.28 7.58
N GLU A 180 7.51 -13.33 7.68
CA GLU A 180 7.40 -14.53 6.83
C GLU A 180 5.99 -15.13 6.91
N SER A 181 5.42 -15.29 8.11
CA SER A 181 4.06 -15.80 8.30
C SER A 181 2.97 -14.90 7.70
N TYR A 182 3.18 -13.59 7.64
CA TYR A 182 2.19 -12.65 7.10
C TYR A 182 2.33 -12.44 5.58
N LEU A 183 3.55 -12.62 5.06
CA LEU A 183 3.91 -12.33 3.69
C LEU A 183 3.79 -13.55 2.77
N SER A 184 3.84 -14.77 3.34
CA SER A 184 3.52 -16.05 2.70
C SER A 184 2.08 -16.08 2.17
#